data_AF-A0A942RQB1-F1
#
_entry.id   AF-A0A942RQB1-F1
#
_cell.length_a   1.000
_cell.length_b   1.000
_cell.length_c   1.000
_cell.angle_alpha   90.00
_cell.angle_beta   90.00
_cell.angle_gamma   90.00
#
_symmetry.space_group_name_H-M   'P 1'
#
loop_
_entity.id
_entity.type
_entity.pdbx_description
1 polymer ?
#
loop_
_entity_poly.entity_id
_entity_poly.type
_entity_poly.pdbx_seq_one_letter_code
_entity_poly.pdbx_strand_id
1 'polypeptide(L)'
;MNIHAIEELLGQVILIAVHMLEVFGAVIILYAGTGIFLRFLRTSKDGREARLTFARYLVFGLEFKLAGEILRTVIVRTMNEVIILASIIFLRATLNLIVHWEIRQEKQDRD
;
A
#
# COMPACT_ATOMS: atom_id res chain seq x y z
N MET A 1 1.44 10.70 37.44
CA MET A 1 1.00 10.52 36.04
C MET A 1 0.04 9.36 36.04
N ASN A 2 -1.25 9.61 35.78
CA ASN A 2 -2.27 8.56 35.84
C ASN A 2 -2.10 7.60 34.66
N ILE A 3 -2.23 6.29 34.89
CA ILE A 3 -2.05 5.25 33.87
C ILE A 3 -2.97 5.50 32.65
N HIS A 4 -4.19 5.98 32.88
CA HIS A 4 -5.13 6.36 31.82
C HIS A 4 -4.60 7.44 30.87
N ALA A 5 -3.88 8.44 31.39
CA ALA A 5 -3.32 9.50 30.55
C ALA A 5 -2.17 8.98 29.66
N ILE A 6 -1.45 7.94 30.13
CA ILE A 6 -0.39 7.29 29.35
C ILE A 6 -1.00 6.45 28.22
N GLU A 7 -2.08 5.72 28.49
CA GLU A 7 -2.80 4.92 27.48
C GLU A 7 -3.42 5.79 26.38
N GLU A 8 -4.06 6.90 26.73
CA GLU A 8 -4.61 7.86 25.75
C GLU A 8 -3.50 8.48 24.88
N LEU A 9 -2.40 8.90 25.51
CA LEU A 9 -1.27 9.50 24.79
C LEU A 9 -0.60 8.49 23.86
N LEU A 10 -0.43 7.25 24.32
CA LEU A 10 0.12 6.16 23.50
C LEU A 10 -0.79 5.87 22.30
N GLY A 11 -2.11 5.81 22.52
CA GLY A 11 -3.09 5.62 21.45
C GLY A 11 -3.02 6.70 20.37
N GLN A 12 -2.92 7.98 20.78
CA GLN A 12 -2.77 9.11 19.85
C GLN A 12 -1.46 9.03 19.05
N VAL A 13 -0.34 8.76 19.73
CA VAL A 13 0.98 8.65 19.07
C VAL A 13 0.98 7.55 18.02
N ILE A 14 0.45 6.38 18.37
CA ILE A 14 0.37 5.26 17.45
C ILE A 14 -0.55 5.59 16.27
N LEU A 15 -1.72 6.20 16.51
CA LEU A 15 -2.63 6.59 15.44
C LEU A 15 -1.99 7.61 14.48
N ILE A 16 -1.25 8.58 14.99
CA ILE A 16 -0.49 9.53 14.16
C ILE A 16 0.54 8.79 13.30
N ALA A 17 1.27 7.84 13.88
CA ALA A 17 2.24 7.04 13.14
C ALA A 17 1.58 6.19 12.03
N VAL A 18 0.39 5.62 12.27
CA VAL A 18 -0.39 4.91 11.24
C VAL A 18 -0.67 5.84 10.06
N HIS A 19 -1.24 7.03 10.30
CA HIS A 19 -1.56 7.97 9.22
C HIS A 19 -0.30 8.42 8.46
N MET A 20 0.82 8.63 9.16
CA MET A 20 2.09 8.96 8.52
C MET A 20 2.56 7.86 7.56
N LEU A 21 2.51 6.60 8.00
CA LEU A 21 2.87 5.45 7.15
C LEU A 21 1.95 5.36 5.92
N GLU A 22 0.64 5.57 6.10
CA GLU A 22 -0.31 5.56 4.99
C GLU A 22 -0.03 6.66 3.96
N VAL A 23 0.29 7.87 4.44
CA VAL A 23 0.65 9.01 3.57
C VAL A 23 1.92 8.71 2.80
N PHE A 24 2.96 8.16 3.45
CA PHE A 24 4.20 7.78 2.75
C PHE A 24 3.95 6.74 1.66
N GLY A 25 3.20 5.68 1.98
CA GLY A 25 2.83 4.66 1.00
C GLY A 25 2.07 5.26 -0.19
N ALA A 26 1.11 6.14 0.07
CA ALA A 26 0.35 6.82 -0.98
C ALA A 26 1.23 7.73 -1.85
N VAL A 27 2.12 8.53 -1.24
CA VAL A 27 3.03 9.44 -1.96
C VAL A 27 3.98 8.66 -2.86
N ILE A 28 4.55 7.55 -2.39
CA ILE A 28 5.44 6.70 -3.19
C ILE A 28 4.72 6.16 -4.43
N ILE A 29 3.49 5.66 -4.25
CA ILE A 29 2.68 5.11 -5.34
C ILE A 29 2.32 6.21 -6.35
N LEU A 30 1.89 7.38 -5.87
CA LEU A 30 1.54 8.52 -6.72
C LEU A 30 2.74 9.03 -7.52
N TYR A 31 3.90 9.15 -6.88
CA TYR A 31 5.14 9.58 -7.53
C TYR A 31 5.54 8.62 -8.65
N ALA A 32 5.57 7.32 -8.35
CA ALA A 32 5.91 6.29 -9.34
C ALA A 32 4.89 6.26 -10.49
N GLY A 33 3.60 6.32 -10.19
CA GLY A 33 2.53 6.33 -11.18
C GLY A 33 2.62 7.53 -12.12
N THR A 34 2.85 8.72 -11.58
CA THR A 34 2.99 9.96 -12.37
C THR A 34 4.19 9.89 -13.31
N GLY A 35 5.36 9.46 -12.81
CA GLY A 35 6.57 9.36 -13.63
C GLY A 35 6.43 8.37 -14.80
N ILE A 36 5.79 7.23 -14.54
CA ILE A 36 5.58 6.19 -15.56
C ILE A 36 4.48 6.58 -16.56
N PHE A 37 3.41 7.23 -16.10
CA PHE A 37 2.35 7.75 -16.95
C PHE A 37 2.87 8.82 -17.93
N LEU A 38 3.66 9.78 -17.44
CA LEU A 38 4.27 10.81 -18.29
C LEU A 38 5.23 10.20 -19.32
N ARG A 39 6.01 9.19 -18.93
CA ARG A 39 6.95 8.50 -19.83
C ARG A 39 6.21 7.68 -20.89
N PHE A 40 5.11 7.02 -20.53
CA PHE A 40 4.23 6.31 -21.45
C PHE A 40 3.62 7.24 -22.51
N LEU A 41 3.19 8.44 -22.11
CA LEU A 41 2.60 9.42 -23.02
C LEU A 41 3.63 10.03 -23.99
N ARG A 42 4.91 10.10 -23.60
CA ARG A 42 5.99 10.70 -24.42
C ARG A 42 6.71 9.72 -25.35
N THR A 43 6.81 8.43 -24.98
CA THR A 43 7.65 7.47 -25.70
C THR A 43 6.98 6.10 -25.77
N SER A 44 6.63 5.63 -26.98
CA SER A 44 6.09 4.28 -27.24
C SER A 44 7.14 3.15 -27.24
N LYS A 45 8.34 3.37 -26.70
CA LYS A 45 9.38 2.33 -26.65
C LYS A 45 9.38 1.61 -25.30
N ASP A 46 9.26 0.28 -25.42
CA ASP A 46 9.41 -0.78 -24.43
C ASP A 46 9.10 -0.41 -22.96
N GLY A 47 7.80 -0.36 -22.64
CA GLY A 47 7.29 -0.10 -21.29
C GLY A 47 7.57 -1.21 -20.27
N ARG A 48 8.36 -2.24 -20.61
CA ARG A 48 8.64 -3.39 -19.74
C ARG A 48 9.42 -2.99 -18.49
N GLU A 49 10.51 -2.24 -18.64
CA GLU A 49 11.29 -1.73 -17.50
C GLU A 49 10.50 -0.74 -16.64
N ALA A 50 9.69 0.11 -17.27
CA ALA A 50 8.82 1.05 -16.58
C ALA A 50 7.75 0.33 -15.73
N ARG A 51 7.10 -0.71 -16.28
CA ARG A 51 6.14 -1.54 -15.54
C ARG A 51 6.78 -2.30 -14.38
N LEU A 52 7.97 -2.87 -14.56
CA LEU A 52 8.69 -3.55 -13.47
C LEU A 52 9.08 -2.58 -12.35
N THR A 53 9.51 -1.38 -12.73
CA THR A 53 9.82 -0.31 -11.77
C THR A 53 8.57 0.16 -11.04
N PHE A 54 7.43 0.29 -11.73
CA PHE A 54 6.15 0.60 -11.09
C PHE A 54 5.73 -0.46 -10.07
N ALA A 55 5.82 -1.73 -10.44
CA ALA A 55 5.46 -2.85 -9.57
C ALA A 55 6.28 -2.84 -8.28
N ARG A 56 7.58 -2.53 -8.34
CA ARG A 56 8.44 -2.37 -7.15
C ARG A 56 7.96 -1.25 -6.24
N TYR A 57 7.67 -0.07 -6.79
CA TYR A 57 7.16 1.06 -6.00
C TYR A 57 5.76 0.80 -5.43
N LEU A 58 4.91 0.06 -6.16
CA LEU A 58 3.61 -0.39 -5.66
C LEU A 58 3.75 -1.30 -4.45
N VAL A 59 4.59 -2.34 -4.55
CA VAL A 59 4.85 -3.26 -3.43
C VAL A 59 5.40 -2.50 -2.23
N PHE A 60 6.38 -1.62 -2.44
CA PHE A 60 6.95 -0.82 -1.36
C PHE A 60 5.92 0.10 -0.70
N GLY A 61 5.05 0.77 -1.47
CA GLY A 61 3.96 1.57 -0.91
C GLY A 61 2.92 0.75 -0.15
N LEU A 62 2.69 -0.50 -0.56
CA LEU A 62 1.80 -1.44 0.15
C LEU A 62 2.42 -1.93 1.46
N GLU A 63 3.75 -2.11 1.53
CA GLU A 63 4.44 -2.46 2.77
C GLU A 63 4.24 -1.38 3.86
N PHE A 64 4.26 -0.10 3.49
CA PHE A 64 3.93 0.99 4.43
C PHE A 64 2.49 0.93 4.92
N LYS A 65 1.53 0.62 4.04
CA LYS A 65 0.13 0.45 4.44
C LYS A 65 -0.04 -0.75 5.38
N LEU A 66 0.63 -1.86 5.09
CA LEU A 66 0.61 -3.05 5.95
C LEU A 66 1.25 -2.76 7.31
N ALA A 67 2.35 -1.99 7.35
CA ALA A 67 2.96 -1.56 8.61
C ALA A 67 2.02 -0.67 9.44
N GLY A 68 1.28 0.24 8.81
CA GLY A 68 0.24 1.04 9.46
C GLY A 68 -0.89 0.17 10.03
N GLU A 69 -1.33 -0.83 9.28
CA GLU A 69 -2.36 -1.77 9.74
C GLU A 69 -1.91 -2.55 10.98
N ILE A 70 -0.70 -3.13 10.95
CA ILE A 70 -0.11 -3.84 12.10
C ILE A 70 -0.08 -2.93 13.32
N LEU A 71 0.39 -1.70 13.15
CA LEU A 71 0.50 -0.72 14.21
C LEU A 71 -0.88 -0.34 14.79
N ARG A 72 -1.93 -0.30 13.97
CA ARG A 72 -3.31 -0.06 14.42
C ARG A 72 -3.86 -1.20 15.28
N THR A 73 -3.52 -2.45 14.97
CA THR A 73 -3.94 -3.63 15.75
C THR A 73 -3.34 -3.67 17.17
N VAL A 74 -2.24 -2.93 17.41
CA VAL A 74 -1.65 -2.80 18.76
C VAL A 74 -2.57 -2.05 19.72
N ILE A 75 -3.38 -1.11 19.22
CA ILE A 75 -4.30 -0.28 20.02
C ILE A 75 -5.73 -0.82 19.99
N VAL A 76 -6.20 -1.21 18.81
CA VAL A 76 -7.58 -1.66 18.59
C VAL A 76 -7.68 -3.16 18.90
N ARG A 77 -8.18 -3.51 20.08
CA ARG A 77 -8.40 -4.91 20.50
C ARG A 77 -9.80 -5.44 20.19
N THR A 78 -10.70 -4.63 19.62
CA THR A 78 -12.04 -5.08 19.22
C THR A 78 -11.92 -5.84 17.89
N MET A 79 -12.10 -7.16 17.96
CA MET A 79 -11.96 -8.06 16.81
C MET A 79 -12.79 -7.63 15.59
N ASN A 80 -13.94 -6.99 15.81
CA ASN A 80 -14.84 -6.58 14.74
C ASN A 80 -14.23 -5.47 13.84
N GLU A 81 -13.54 -4.49 14.40
CA GLU A 81 -12.90 -3.40 13.63
C GLU A 81 -11.66 -3.90 12.89
N VAL A 82 -10.88 -4.76 13.53
CA VAL A 82 -9.71 -5.41 12.92
C VAL A 82 -10.11 -6.26 11.71
N ILE A 83 -11.20 -7.02 11.80
CA ILE A 83 -11.69 -7.88 10.71
C ILE A 83 -12.13 -7.05 9.50
N ILE A 84 -12.83 -5.93 9.71
CA ILE A 84 -13.31 -5.07 8.62
C ILE A 84 -12.12 -4.45 7.87
N LEU A 85 -11.15 -3.91 8.61
CA LEU A 85 -9.96 -3.30 8.03
C LEU A 85 -9.12 -4.33 7.25
N ALA A 86 -8.86 -5.49 7.87
CA ALA A 86 -8.16 -6.60 7.23
C ALA A 86 -8.86 -7.08 5.95
N SER A 87 -10.20 -7.11 5.94
CA SER A 87 -10.98 -7.47 4.76
C SER A 87 -10.79 -6.50 3.61
N ILE A 88 -10.78 -5.19 3.89
CA ILE A 88 -10.57 -4.15 2.88
C ILE A 88 -9.15 -4.22 2.30
N ILE A 89 -8.13 -4.42 3.16
CA ILE A 89 -6.75 -4.59 2.71
C ILE A 89 -6.60 -5.84 1.85
N PHE A 90 -7.18 -6.96 2.29
CA PHE A 90 -7.14 -8.22 1.56
C PHE A 90 -7.77 -8.08 0.16
N LEU A 91 -8.97 -7.51 0.08
CA LEU A 91 -9.66 -7.22 -1.20
C LEU A 91 -8.77 -6.38 -2.13
N ARG A 92 -8.14 -5.33 -1.60
CA ARG A 92 -7.25 -4.46 -2.39
C ARG A 92 -6.00 -5.21 -2.87
N ALA A 93 -5.42 -6.08 -2.05
CA ALA A 93 -4.27 -6.91 -2.41
C ALA A 93 -4.63 -7.92 -3.50
N THR A 94 -5.77 -8.62 -3.36
CA THR A 94 -6.25 -9.60 -4.32
C THR A 94 -6.52 -8.96 -5.68
N LEU A 95 -7.23 -7.82 -5.73
CA LEU A 95 -7.48 -7.10 -6.99
C LEU A 95 -6.19 -6.68 -7.68
N ASN A 96 -5.23 -6.14 -6.93
CA ASN A 96 -3.96 -5.68 -7.50
C ASN A 96 -3.08 -6.86 -7.98
N LEU A 97 -3.12 -8.00 -7.27
CA LEU A 97 -2.43 -9.23 -7.68
C LEU A 97 -3.03 -9.84 -8.94
N ILE A 98 -4.36 -9.85 -9.08
CA ILE A 98 -5.04 -10.35 -10.29
C ILE A 98 -4.61 -9.53 -11.50
N VAL A 99 -4.66 -8.19 -11.40
CA VAL A 99 -4.22 -7.30 -12.49
C VAL A 99 -2.74 -7.52 -12.81
N HIS A 100 -1.88 -7.73 -11.81
CA HIS A 100 -0.47 -8.02 -12.04
C HIS A 100 -0.24 -9.37 -12.74
N TRP A 101 -1.03 -10.38 -12.38
CA TRP A 101 -1.00 -11.71 -13.00
C TRP A 101 -1.47 -11.69 -14.45
N GLU A 102 -2.54 -10.96 -14.75
CA GLU A 102 -3.08 -10.78 -16.10
C GLU A 102 -2.03 -10.13 -17.03
N ILE A 103 -1.39 -9.04 -16.55
CA ILE A 103 -0.29 -8.39 -17.27
C ILE A 103 0.91 -9.32 -17.52
N ARG A 104 1.11 -10.33 -16.66
CA ARG A 104 2.20 -11.31 -16.81
C ARG A 104 1.85 -12.40 -17.81
N GLN A 105 0.60 -12.88 -17.83
CA GLN A 105 0.15 -13.89 -18.77
C GLN A 105 0.10 -13.36 -20.22
N GLU A 106 -0.38 -12.13 -20.44
CA GLU A 106 -0.39 -11.54 -21.79
C GLU A 106 1.00 -11.40 -22.43
N LYS A 107 2.06 -11.35 -21.61
CA LYS A 107 3.44 -11.29 -22.08
C LYS A 107 4.02 -12.66 -22.43
N GLN A 108 3.39 -13.73 -21.96
CA GLN A 108 3.91 -15.09 -22.11
C GLN A 108 3.20 -15.85 -23.24
N ASP A 109 1.98 -15.46 -23.60
CA ASP A 109 1.23 -15.99 -24.75
C ASP A 109 1.66 -15.40 -26.12
N ARG A 110 2.70 -14.54 -26.15
CA ARG A 110 3.20 -13.89 -27.37
C ARG A 110 4.64 -14.25 -27.76
N ASP A 111 5.27 -15.17 -27.04
CA ASP A 111 6.51 -15.85 -27.43
C ASP A 111 6.17 -17.28 -27.92
#